data_AF-A0A3M1CBU5-F1
#
_entry.id   AF-A0A3M1CBU5-F1
#
_cell.length_a   1.000
_cell.length_b   1.000
_cell.length_c   1.000
_cell.angle_alpha   90.00
_cell.angle_beta   90.00
_cell.angle_gamma   90.00
#
_symmetry.space_group_name_H-M   'P 1'
#
loop_
_entity.id
_entity.type
_entity.pdbx_description
1 polymer ?
#
loop_
_entity_poly.entity_id
_entity_poly.type
_entity_poly.pdbx_seq_one_letter_code
_entity_poly.pdbx_strand_id
1 'polypeptide(L)'
;RGVDRPDRVVLGGAFGAHISPKHAMVLGMIPDVPLDKVTSAGNAAGTGARIALLNIGARAEIERVVRDIEKVETAIEPRFQEHFVAATALPNSAEPFAGLRKAVPLPEPEFSGGREAPARGRGRRRRG
;
A
#
# COMPACT_ATOMS: atom_id res chain seq x y z
N ARG A 1 -9.68 17.16 0.10
CA ARG A 1 -9.92 16.62 1.45
C ARG A 1 -9.03 15.40 1.59
N GLY A 2 -8.04 15.41 2.48
CA GLY A 2 -7.22 14.23 2.74
C GLY A 2 -8.00 13.22 3.59
N VAL A 3 -7.74 11.93 3.39
CA VAL A 3 -8.19 10.86 4.27
C VAL A 3 -6.95 10.36 5.00
N ASP A 4 -6.84 10.62 6.30
CA ASP A 4 -5.67 10.19 7.07
C ASP A 4 -5.66 8.67 7.28
N ARG A 5 -6.84 8.04 7.39
CA ARG A 5 -7.00 6.58 7.53
C ARG A 5 -8.32 6.11 6.89
N PRO A 6 -8.31 5.03 6.08
CA PRO A 6 -9.52 4.47 5.51
C PRO A 6 -10.34 3.68 6.55
N ASP A 7 -11.67 3.78 6.49
CA ASP A 7 -12.58 3.03 7.38
C ASP A 7 -12.72 1.54 6.99
N ARG A 8 -12.53 1.23 5.70
CA ARG A 8 -12.64 -0.13 5.15
C ARG A 8 -11.84 -0.26 3.86
N VAL A 9 -11.49 -1.49 3.52
CA VAL A 9 -10.81 -1.84 2.27
C VAL A 9 -11.61 -2.90 1.54
N VAL A 10 -11.87 -2.68 0.25
CA VAL A 10 -12.54 -3.66 -0.61
C VAL A 10 -11.57 -4.10 -1.69
N LEU A 11 -11.23 -5.39 -1.70
CA LEU A 11 -10.27 -5.99 -2.61
C LEU A 11 -11.00 -6.51 -3.85
N GLY A 12 -10.70 -5.92 -5.01
CA GLY A 12 -11.17 -6.40 -6.30
C GLY A 12 -10.20 -7.39 -6.96
N GLY A 13 -10.71 -8.14 -7.91
CA GLY A 13 -9.93 -9.06 -8.74
C GLY A 13 -9.61 -10.40 -8.08
N ALA A 14 -8.85 -11.24 -8.78
CA ALA A 14 -8.49 -12.58 -8.33
C ALA A 14 -7.71 -12.57 -7.00
N PHE A 15 -6.95 -11.49 -6.75
CA PHE A 15 -6.19 -11.30 -5.53
C PHE A 15 -7.10 -11.24 -4.29
N GLY A 16 -8.20 -10.49 -4.37
CA GLY A 16 -9.13 -10.32 -3.26
C GLY A 16 -9.87 -11.59 -2.87
N ALA A 17 -9.97 -12.60 -3.74
CA ALA A 17 -10.76 -13.81 -3.48
C ALA A 17 -10.09 -14.80 -2.51
N HIS A 18 -8.76 -14.79 -2.44
CA HIS A 18 -8.00 -15.82 -1.70
C HIS A 18 -6.93 -15.27 -0.77
N ILE A 19 -6.74 -13.95 -0.72
CA ILE A 19 -5.75 -13.35 0.17
C ILE A 19 -6.27 -13.22 1.59
N SER A 20 -5.45 -13.58 2.57
CA SER A 20 -5.74 -13.32 3.97
C SER A 20 -5.51 -11.84 4.30
N PRO A 21 -6.54 -11.09 4.78
CA PRO A 21 -6.38 -9.68 5.14
C PRO A 21 -5.23 -9.43 6.12
N LYS A 22 -5.08 -10.30 7.12
CA LYS A 22 -4.00 -10.25 8.09
C LYS A 22 -2.64 -10.27 7.41
N HIS A 23 -2.40 -11.26 6.54
CA HIS A 23 -1.11 -11.43 5.90
C HIS A 23 -0.84 -10.33 4.86
N ALA A 24 -1.85 -9.88 4.12
CA ALA A 24 -1.74 -8.72 3.23
C ALA A 24 -1.26 -7.47 3.97
N MET A 25 -1.79 -7.22 5.16
CA MET A 25 -1.43 -6.07 5.98
C MET A 25 -0.03 -6.20 6.58
N VAL A 26 0.35 -7.39 7.06
CA VAL A 26 1.71 -7.68 7.52
C VAL A 26 2.73 -7.45 6.40
N LEU A 27 2.36 -7.79 5.16
CA LEU A 27 3.19 -7.59 3.99
C LEU A 27 3.20 -6.14 3.47
N GLY A 28 2.44 -5.21 4.07
CA GLY A 28 2.36 -3.83 3.60
C GLY A 28 1.51 -3.63 2.34
N MET A 29 0.76 -4.64 1.90
CA MET A 29 -0.02 -4.59 0.66
C MET A 29 -1.32 -3.78 0.79
N ILE A 30 -1.82 -3.61 2.02
CA ILE A 30 -3.02 -2.85 2.35
C ILE A 30 -2.75 -1.97 3.57
N PRO A 31 -3.43 -0.81 3.70
CA PRO A 31 -3.24 0.09 4.84
C PRO A 31 -3.74 -0.53 6.15
N ASP A 32 -3.33 0.07 7.27
CA ASP A 32 -3.72 -0.33 8.63
C ASP A 32 -5.19 0.02 8.93
N VAL A 33 -6.05 -1.00 8.80
CA VAL A 33 -7.51 -0.96 8.98
C VAL A 33 -7.96 -2.18 9.81
N PRO A 34 -9.10 -2.17 10.54
CA PRO A 34 -9.57 -3.37 11.22
C PRO A 34 -9.74 -4.56 10.26
N LEU A 35 -9.26 -5.75 10.66
CA LEU A 35 -9.21 -6.93 9.79
C LEU A 35 -10.60 -7.39 9.30
N ASP A 36 -11.64 -7.16 10.11
CA ASP A 36 -13.04 -7.43 9.79
C ASP A 36 -13.64 -6.43 8.79
N LYS A 37 -12.93 -5.35 8.49
CA LYS A 37 -13.30 -4.31 7.50
C LYS A 37 -12.59 -4.47 6.16
N VAL A 38 -11.88 -5.58 5.97
CA VAL A 38 -11.28 -5.94 4.69
C VAL A 38 -12.15 -7.00 4.03
N THR A 39 -12.81 -6.65 2.92
CA THR A 39 -13.72 -7.55 2.21
C THR A 39 -13.31 -7.74 0.76
N SER A 40 -13.79 -8.81 0.14
CA SER A 40 -13.56 -9.10 -1.27
C SER A 40 -14.77 -8.68 -2.10
N ALA A 41 -14.54 -7.96 -3.19
CA ALA A 41 -15.55 -7.73 -4.23
C ALA A 41 -15.49 -8.80 -5.35
N GLY A 42 -14.54 -9.74 -5.28
CA GLY A 42 -14.30 -10.72 -6.35
C GLY A 42 -14.04 -10.04 -7.71
N ASN A 43 -14.57 -10.61 -8.79
CA ASN A 43 -14.51 -10.00 -10.12
C ASN A 43 -15.49 -8.83 -10.25
N ALA A 44 -15.13 -7.69 -9.65
CA ALA A 44 -15.91 -6.47 -9.70
C ALA A 44 -16.11 -5.95 -11.14
N ALA A 45 -15.09 -6.08 -12.01
CA ALA A 45 -15.18 -5.67 -13.41
C ALA A 45 -16.25 -6.45 -14.17
N GLY A 46 -16.24 -7.79 -14.08
CA GLY A 46 -17.25 -8.63 -14.71
C GLY A 46 -18.65 -8.42 -14.13
N THR A 47 -18.74 -8.22 -12.82
CA THR A 47 -20.02 -7.92 -12.15
C THR A 47 -20.58 -6.57 -12.62
N GLY A 48 -19.75 -5.53 -12.68
CA GLY A 48 -20.12 -4.21 -13.19
C GLY A 48 -20.55 -4.23 -14.65
N ALA A 49 -19.85 -4.99 -15.50
CA ALA A 49 -20.23 -5.16 -16.91
C ALA A 49 -21.62 -5.79 -17.06
N ARG A 50 -21.93 -6.84 -16.27
CA ARG A 50 -23.26 -7.46 -16.26
C ARG A 50 -24.34 -6.49 -15.78
N ILE A 51 -24.06 -5.70 -14.73
CA ILE A 51 -24.99 -4.68 -14.23
C ILE A 51 -25.28 -3.64 -15.32
N ALA A 52 -24.25 -3.10 -15.96
CA ALA A 52 -24.40 -2.11 -17.03
C ALA A 52 -25.13 -2.67 -18.26
N LEU A 53 -24.96 -3.96 -18.57
CA LEU A 53 -25.64 -4.62 -19.70
C LEU A 53 -27.13 -4.82 -19.43
N LEU A 54 -27.51 -5.20 -18.20
CA LEU A 54 -28.88 -5.59 -17.85
C LEU A 54 -29.71 -4.42 -17.29
N ASN A 55 -29.09 -3.31 -16.90
CA ASN A 55 -29.78 -2.18 -16.30
C ASN A 55 -29.31 -0.84 -16.89
N ILE A 56 -30.19 -0.20 -17.66
CA ILE A 56 -29.95 1.09 -18.32
C ILE A 56 -29.74 2.21 -17.29
N GLY A 57 -30.49 2.22 -16.19
CA GLY A 57 -30.33 3.22 -15.12
C GLY A 57 -28.97 3.10 -14.43
N ALA A 58 -28.56 1.88 -14.09
CA ALA A 58 -27.25 1.63 -13.50
C ALA A 58 -26.10 1.98 -14.47
N ARG A 59 -26.28 1.74 -15.77
CA ARG A 59 -25.32 2.17 -16.79
C ARG A 59 -25.15 3.69 -16.79
N ALA A 60 -26.24 4.44 -16.79
CA ALA A 60 -26.19 5.90 -16.75
C ALA A 60 -25.53 6.41 -15.45
N GLU A 61 -25.79 5.74 -14.32
CA GLU A 61 -25.11 6.04 -13.05
C GLU A 61 -23.60 5.81 -13.14
N ILE A 62 -23.16 4.66 -13.67
CA ILE A 62 -21.74 4.36 -13.87
C ILE A 62 -21.08 5.41 -14.77
N GLU A 63 -21.71 5.77 -15.89
CA GLU A 63 -21.20 6.79 -16.81
C GLU A 63 -21.04 8.17 -16.16
N ARG A 64 -21.90 8.51 -15.19
CA ARG A 64 -21.77 9.72 -14.39
C ARG A 64 -20.63 9.60 -13.38
N VAL A 65 -20.59 8.52 -12.59
CA VAL A 65 -19.58 8.30 -11.53
C VAL A 65 -18.16 8.31 -12.10
N VAL A 66 -17.95 7.72 -13.28
CA VAL A 66 -16.63 7.71 -13.93
C VAL A 66 -16.09 9.11 -14.18
N ARG A 67 -16.94 10.12 -14.39
CA ARG A 67 -16.51 11.51 -14.60
C ARG A 67 -16.03 12.19 -13.33
N ASP A 68 -16.42 11.67 -12.17
CA ASP A 68 -16.00 12.17 -10.85
C ASP A 68 -14.68 11.52 -10.38
N ILE A 69 -14.14 10.56 -11.14
CA ILE A 69 -12.87 9.89 -10.80
C ILE A 69 -11.70 10.77 -11.26
N GLU A 70 -10.89 11.18 -10.28
CA GLU A 70 -9.59 11.81 -10.54
C GLU A 70 -8.52 10.74 -10.72
N LYS A 71 -7.82 10.79 -11.86
CA LYS A 71 -6.68 9.91 -12.13
C LYS A 71 -5.40 10.55 -11.58
N VAL A 72 -4.75 9.86 -10.65
CA VAL A 72 -3.42 10.25 -10.16
C VAL A 72 -2.36 9.44 -10.91
N GLU A 73 -1.53 10.11 -11.71
CA GLU A 73 -0.41 9.48 -12.40
C GLU A 73 0.81 9.37 -11.48
N THR A 74 1.04 8.16 -10.96
CA THR A 74 2.17 7.88 -10.05
C THR A 74 3.54 8.17 -10.66
N ALA A 75 3.70 8.10 -11.98
CA ALA A 75 4.96 8.36 -12.68
C ALA A 75 5.42 9.83 -12.58
N ILE A 76 4.50 10.77 -12.36
CA ILE A 76 4.79 12.20 -12.26
C ILE A 76 4.53 12.76 -10.85
N GLU A 77 3.98 11.95 -9.95
CA GLU A 77 3.70 12.35 -8.57
C GLU A 77 5.01 12.57 -7.80
N PRO A 78 5.34 13.79 -7.36
CA PRO A 78 6.64 14.11 -6.78
C PRO A 78 7.03 13.25 -5.58
N ARG A 79 6.05 12.78 -4.81
CA ARG A 79 6.28 11.97 -3.59
C ARG A 79 6.17 10.47 -3.81
N PHE A 80 5.89 10.00 -5.03
CA PHE A 80 5.72 8.58 -5.29
C PHE A 80 6.96 7.77 -4.90
N GLN A 81 8.16 8.27 -5.23
CA GLN A 81 9.40 7.58 -4.90
C GLN A 81 9.63 7.46 -3.38
N GLU A 82 9.30 8.50 -2.62
CA GLU A 82 9.34 8.49 -1.14
C GLU A 82 8.42 7.39 -0.59
N HIS A 83 7.16 7.36 -1.06
CA HIS A 83 6.18 6.34 -0.65
C HIS A 83 6.59 4.93 -1.08
N PHE A 84 7.13 4.77 -2.28
CA PHE A 84 7.55 3.48 -2.80
C PHE A 84 8.71 2.90 -1.98
N VAL A 85 9.75 3.69 -1.70
CA VAL A 85 10.88 3.26 -0.86
C VAL A 85 10.39 2.89 0.54
N ALA A 86 9.49 3.68 1.13
CA ALA A 86 8.93 3.37 2.45
C ALA A 86 8.15 2.04 2.46
N ALA A 87 7.41 1.75 1.39
CA ALA A 87 6.64 0.52 1.21
C ALA A 87 7.49 -0.72 0.87
N THR A 88 8.81 -0.59 0.68
CA THR A 88 9.70 -1.77 0.54
C THR A 88 10.02 -2.45 1.86
N ALA A 89 9.86 -1.75 2.99
CA ALA A 89 9.93 -2.36 4.31
C ALA A 89 8.62 -3.08 4.65
N LEU A 90 8.69 -4.07 5.54
CA LEU A 90 7.50 -4.83 5.97
C LEU A 90 7.08 -4.41 7.38
N PRO A 91 5.85 -3.89 7.58
CA PRO A 91 4.84 -3.56 6.57
C PRO A 91 5.10 -2.23 5.84
N ASN A 92 5.82 -1.28 6.47
CA ASN A 92 6.24 -0.01 5.90
C ASN A 92 7.24 0.65 6.86
N SER A 93 8.18 1.48 6.38
CA SER A 93 9.15 2.16 7.25
C SER A 93 8.71 3.55 7.73
N ALA A 94 7.77 4.18 7.03
CA ALA A 94 7.22 5.50 7.37
C ALA A 94 5.93 5.42 8.20
N GLU A 95 5.17 4.32 8.09
CA GLU A 95 3.90 4.14 8.80
C GLU A 95 4.03 3.15 9.97
N PRO A 96 3.42 3.43 11.14
CA PRO A 96 3.61 2.63 12.34
C PRO A 96 2.78 1.33 12.40
N PHE A 97 1.70 1.22 11.61
CA PHE A 97 0.78 0.07 11.63
C PHE A 97 0.29 -0.30 13.05
N ALA A 98 -0.13 0.71 13.82
CA ALA A 98 -0.49 0.56 15.23
C ALA A 98 -1.70 -0.36 15.46
N GLY A 99 -2.65 -0.44 14.52
CA GLY A 99 -3.79 -1.37 14.58
C GLY A 99 -3.31 -2.81 14.40
N LEU A 100 -2.53 -3.06 13.36
CA LEU A 100 -1.90 -4.35 13.11
C LEU A 100 -1.03 -4.83 14.29
N ARG A 101 -0.17 -3.98 14.85
CA ARG A 101 0.71 -4.33 15.99
C ARG A 101 -0.06 -4.70 17.26
N LYS A 102 -1.28 -4.21 17.44
CA LYS A 102 -2.18 -4.64 18.53
C LYS A 102 -2.80 -6.01 18.25
N ALA A 103 -3.07 -6.32 16.99
CA ALA A 103 -3.72 -7.56 16.57
C ALA A 103 -2.74 -8.72 16.35
N VAL A 104 -1.48 -8.42 16.02
CA VAL A 104 -0.47 -9.40 15.62
C VAL A 104 0.87 -9.04 16.25
N PRO A 105 1.53 -9.98 16.96
CA PRO A 105 2.89 -9.76 17.44
C PRO A 105 3.83 -9.71 16.24
N LEU A 106 4.45 -8.54 16.02
CA LEU A 106 5.46 -8.32 14.98
C LEU A 106 6.84 -8.19 15.64
N PRO A 107 7.91 -8.67 14.99
CA PRO A 107 9.26 -8.43 15.47
C PRO A 107 9.60 -6.95 15.39
N GLU A 108 10.48 -6.49 16.29
CA GLU A 108 11.05 -5.16 16.17
C GLU A 108 12.11 -5.13 15.07
N PRO A 109 12.20 -4.06 14.25
CA PRO A 109 13.19 -3.97 13.20
C PRO A 109 14.61 -3.96 13.78
N GLU A 110 15.40 -4.99 13.48
CA GLU A 110 16.82 -5.01 13.77
C GLU A 110 17.58 -4.34 12.61
N PHE A 111 17.91 -3.07 12.77
CA PHE A 111 18.88 -2.44 11.88
C PHE A 111 20.26 -2.94 12.26
N SER A 112 20.81 -3.89 11.49
CA SER A 112 22.24 -4.19 11.52
C SER A 112 22.97 -2.91 11.12
N GLY A 113 23.35 -2.10 12.12
CA GLY A 113 24.07 -0.86 11.93
C GLY A 113 25.30 -1.14 11.09
N GLY A 114 25.29 -0.69 9.85
CA GLY A 114 26.49 -0.61 9.04
C GLY A 114 27.46 0.28 9.79
N ARG A 115 28.39 -0.32 10.53
CA ARG A 115 29.55 0.39 11.04
C ARG A 115 30.20 1.01 9.82
N GLU A 116 30.21 2.35 9.74
CA GLU A 116 31.11 3.04 8.84
C GLU A 116 32.50 2.42 9.05
N ALA A 117 33.00 1.76 8.00
CA ALA A 117 34.37 1.29 8.00
C ALA A 117 35.24 2.52 8.26
N PRO A 118 36.13 2.52 9.27
CA PRO A 118 36.93 3.70 9.56
C PRO A 118 37.73 4.04 8.31
N ALA A 119 37.57 5.28 7.83
CA ALA A 119 38.31 5.81 6.70
C ALA A 119 39.79 5.49 6.90
N ARG A 120 40.33 4.55 6.09
CA ARG A 120 41.75 4.24 6.08
C ARG A 120 42.49 5.55 5.84
N GLY A 121 43.16 6.02 6.88
CA GLY A 121 43.92 7.26 6.87
C GLY A 121 44.83 7.33 5.65
N ARG A 122 44.68 8.41 4.88
CA ARG A 122 45.62 8.80 3.84
C ARG A 122 46.98 9.02 4.51
N GLY A 123 47.82 8.00 4.48
CA GLY A 123 49.21 8.05 4.92
C GLY A 123 49.97 9.04 4.04
N ARG A 124 50.16 10.25 4.56
CA ARG A 124 51.06 11.29 4.07
C ARG A 124 52.49 10.74 4.07
N ARG A 125 52.96 10.18 2.95
CA ARG A 125 54.40 9.91 2.76
C ARG A 125 55.11 11.24 2.43
N ARG A 126 55.72 11.82 3.46
CA ARG A 126 56.74 12.87 3.35
C ARG A 126 58.05 12.22 2.87
N ARG A 127 58.60 12.80 1.79
CA ARG A 127 60.00 12.98 1.37
C ARG A 127 61.08 11.94 1.77
N GLY A 128 61.76 11.46 0.73
CA GLY A 128 63.15 11.02 0.68
C GLY A 128 63.57 11.08 -0.78
#